data_AF-A0A9E5TKT0-F1
#
_entry.id   AF-A0A9E5TKT0-F1
#
_cell.length_a   1.000
_cell.length_b   1.000
_cell.length_c   1.000
_cell.angle_alpha   90.00
_cell.angle_beta   90.00
_cell.angle_gamma   90.00
#
_symmetry.space_group_name_H-M   'P 1'
#
loop_
_entity.id
_entity.type
_entity.pdbx_description
1 polymer ?
#
loop_
_entity_poly.entity_id
_entity_poly.type
_entity_poly.pdbx_seq_one_letter_code
_entity_poly.pdbx_strand_id
1 'polypeptide(L)'
;FASHYHEEIDYYEIWDQPNLYPHWGERYIDPTAYTHLLQEAYGAVKEGDPEALVLTAGLSPNVEEGGRYMSDILFLRKMYEAGAKGYFDILAIKPYGMWYEPTDRRLSPLETNFSRPLLLRDVMLSHGDGDKARCGRWSSGGAPCRLIGQGGPLPGPATAKRSRPDAPWRPSSGQGTSGRGWA
;
A
#
# COMPACT_ATOMS: atom_id res chain seq x y z
N PHE A 1 18.11 1.83 11.28
CA PHE A 1 17.45 2.77 10.35
C PHE A 1 16.15 3.29 10.96
N ALA A 2 15.17 2.43 11.25
CA ALA A 2 13.89 2.85 11.85
C ALA A 2 14.09 3.68 13.13
N SER A 3 14.87 3.17 14.10
CA SER A 3 15.20 3.92 15.33
C SER A 3 15.82 5.30 15.10
N HIS A 4 16.59 5.47 14.02
CA HIS A 4 17.24 6.73 13.71
C HIS A 4 16.29 7.76 13.07
N TYR A 5 15.35 7.29 12.24
CA TYR A 5 14.45 8.15 11.45
C TYR A 5 12.98 8.13 11.90
N HIS A 6 12.68 7.56 13.07
CA HIS A 6 11.32 7.38 13.60
C HIS A 6 10.51 8.69 13.77
N GLU A 7 11.16 9.85 13.81
CA GLU A 7 10.48 11.16 13.83
C GLU A 7 10.08 11.67 12.44
N GLU A 8 10.73 11.16 11.39
CA GLU A 8 10.64 11.65 10.01
C GLU A 8 9.90 10.68 9.07
N ILE A 9 10.00 9.37 9.32
CA ILE A 9 9.48 8.31 8.45
C ILE A 9 8.42 7.52 9.21
N ASP A 10 7.17 7.60 8.75
CA ASP A 10 6.05 6.87 9.34
C ASP A 10 5.75 5.52 8.64
N TYR A 11 6.23 5.33 7.41
CA TYR A 11 5.87 4.19 6.55
C TYR A 11 7.10 3.50 5.96
N TYR A 12 7.14 2.18 6.07
CA TYR A 12 8.23 1.33 5.57
C TYR A 12 7.68 0.30 4.61
N GLU A 13 8.01 0.41 3.32
CA GLU A 13 7.70 -0.63 2.34
C GLU A 13 8.85 -1.64 2.26
N ILE A 14 8.49 -2.92 2.36
CA ILE A 14 9.47 -3.99 2.30
C ILE A 14 9.49 -4.57 0.89
N TRP A 15 10.50 -4.16 0.13
CA TRP A 15 10.82 -4.58 -1.24
C TRP A 15 9.94 -3.96 -2.35
N ASP A 16 10.31 -4.17 -3.62
CA ASP A 16 9.52 -3.78 -4.78
C ASP A 16 9.34 -4.95 -5.76
N GLN A 17 8.09 -5.32 -6.05
CA GLN A 17 7.70 -6.36 -7.03
C GLN A 17 8.48 -7.68 -6.95
N PRO A 18 8.52 -8.38 -5.79
CA PRO A 18 9.21 -9.66 -5.65
C PRO A 18 8.61 -10.78 -6.53
N ASN A 19 7.44 -10.53 -7.13
CA ASN A 19 6.76 -11.43 -8.05
C ASN A 19 7.26 -11.33 -9.50
N LEU A 20 8.35 -10.59 -9.76
CA LEU A 20 9.06 -10.52 -11.04
C LEU A 20 10.51 -10.99 -10.88
N TYR A 21 10.96 -11.93 -11.73
CA TYR A 21 12.33 -12.47 -11.75
C TYR A 21 13.45 -11.42 -11.62
N PRO A 22 13.50 -10.35 -12.45
CA PRO A 22 14.58 -9.37 -12.35
C PRO A 22 14.58 -8.60 -11.02
N HIS A 23 13.43 -8.51 -10.36
CA HIS A 23 13.27 -7.79 -9.09
C HIS A 23 13.49 -8.72 -7.89
N TRP A 24 13.73 -10.01 -8.13
CA TRP A 24 14.09 -10.99 -7.11
C TRP A 24 15.51 -11.54 -7.32
N GLY A 25 16.44 -10.65 -7.66
CA GLY A 25 17.85 -10.97 -7.81
C GLY A 25 18.16 -11.96 -8.94
N GLU A 26 17.38 -11.90 -10.03
CA GLU A 26 17.48 -12.84 -11.15
C GLU A 26 17.33 -14.30 -10.72
N ARG A 27 16.37 -14.56 -9.82
CA ARG A 27 16.01 -15.89 -9.35
C ARG A 27 14.54 -16.16 -9.63
N TYR A 28 14.19 -17.44 -9.65
CA TYR A 28 12.78 -17.83 -9.60
C TYR A 28 12.11 -17.17 -8.39
N ILE A 29 10.90 -16.66 -8.62
CA ILE A 29 10.14 -15.96 -7.60
C ILE A 29 9.79 -16.93 -6.47
N ASP A 30 9.79 -16.44 -5.24
CA ASP A 30 9.50 -17.25 -4.06
C ASP A 30 8.64 -16.44 -3.06
N PRO A 31 7.31 -16.64 -3.05
CA PRO A 31 6.41 -15.94 -2.15
C PRO A 31 6.66 -16.29 -0.67
N THR A 32 7.13 -17.50 -0.40
CA THR A 32 7.45 -17.95 0.96
C THR A 32 8.70 -17.26 1.48
N ALA A 33 9.76 -17.21 0.66
CA ALA A 33 10.97 -16.48 1.02
C ALA A 33 10.72 -14.98 1.20
N TYR A 34 9.90 -14.37 0.33
CA TYR A 34 9.47 -12.99 0.52
C TYR A 34 8.69 -12.80 1.83
N THR A 35 7.83 -13.76 2.20
CA THR A 35 7.06 -13.69 3.45
C THR A 35 7.98 -13.73 4.68
N HIS A 36 9.00 -14.60 4.69
CA HIS A 36 9.98 -14.60 5.77
C HIS A 36 10.78 -13.28 5.83
N LEU A 37 11.19 -12.73 4.69
CA LEU A 37 11.83 -11.41 4.64
C LEU A 37 10.92 -10.33 5.24
N LEU A 38 9.63 -10.35 4.90
CA LEU A 38 8.64 -9.41 5.44
C LEU A 38 8.49 -9.56 6.96
N GLN A 39 8.45 -10.79 7.48
CA GLN A 39 8.35 -11.07 8.92
C GLN A 39 9.54 -10.50 9.70
N GLU A 40 10.77 -10.76 9.22
CA GLU A 40 12.00 -10.24 9.84
C GLU A 40 12.05 -8.72 9.77
N ALA A 41 11.72 -8.13 8.62
CA ALA A 41 11.69 -6.69 8.46
C ALA A 41 10.64 -6.02 9.35
N TYR A 42 9.45 -6.63 9.49
CA TYR A 42 8.41 -6.15 10.39
C TYR A 42 8.90 -6.12 11.84
N GLY A 43 9.51 -7.22 12.31
CA GLY A 43 10.08 -7.28 13.66
C GLY A 43 11.12 -6.19 13.91
N ALA A 44 12.07 -6.04 12.97
CA ALA A 44 13.14 -5.04 13.08
C ALA A 44 12.62 -3.60 13.01
N VAL A 45 11.60 -3.31 12.20
CA VAL A 45 10.96 -1.98 12.15
C VAL A 45 10.28 -1.70 13.48
N LYS A 46 9.45 -2.62 13.99
CA LYS A 46 8.72 -2.43 15.24
C LYS A 46 9.62 -2.34 16.47
N GLU A 47 10.77 -3.00 16.46
CA GLU A 47 11.79 -2.84 17.51
C GLU A 47 12.39 -1.42 17.52
N GLY A 48 12.63 -0.85 16.34
CA GLY A 48 13.18 0.50 16.21
C GLY A 48 12.15 1.63 16.35
N ASP A 49 10.92 1.40 15.91
CA ASP A 49 9.78 2.31 15.98
C ASP A 49 8.47 1.50 16.05
N PRO A 50 7.90 1.30 17.25
CA PRO A 50 6.64 0.56 17.42
C PRO A 50 5.44 1.18 16.69
N GLU A 51 5.46 2.49 16.42
CA GLU A 51 4.35 3.24 15.82
C GLU A 51 4.42 3.27 14.28
N ALA A 52 5.57 2.91 13.71
CA ALA A 52 5.77 2.86 12.26
C ALA A 52 4.83 1.87 11.57
N LEU A 53 4.30 2.22 10.39
CA LEU A 53 3.44 1.35 9.60
C LEU A 53 4.25 0.61 8.53
N VAL A 54 4.10 -0.71 8.50
CA VAL A 54 4.82 -1.58 7.55
C VAL A 54 3.92 -1.95 6.38
N LEU A 55 4.39 -1.65 5.17
CA LEU A 55 3.75 -2.04 3.91
C LEU A 55 4.41 -3.30 3.37
N THR A 56 3.59 -4.19 2.80
CA THR A 56 4.10 -5.21 1.87
C THR A 56 4.73 -4.54 0.64
N ALA A 57 5.42 -5.30 -0.19
CA ALA A 57 5.85 -4.87 -1.50
C ALA A 57 4.62 -4.58 -2.37
N GLY A 58 4.70 -3.55 -3.21
CA GLY A 58 3.78 -3.38 -4.32
C GLY A 58 3.94 -4.51 -5.34
N LEU A 59 3.08 -5.52 -5.29
CA LEU A 59 3.10 -6.63 -6.25
C LEU A 59 2.76 -6.14 -7.66
N SER A 60 3.48 -6.65 -8.67
CA SER A 60 3.26 -6.29 -10.08
C SER A 60 2.02 -6.99 -10.64
N PRO A 61 1.02 -6.28 -11.20
CA PRO A 61 -0.14 -6.91 -11.80
C PRO A 61 0.24 -7.73 -13.03
N ASN A 62 -0.05 -9.02 -13.01
CA ASN A 62 0.10 -9.93 -14.14
C ASN A 62 -0.77 -11.18 -13.94
N VAL A 63 -0.77 -12.08 -14.93
CA VAL A 63 -1.63 -13.27 -14.97
C VAL A 63 -0.85 -14.58 -14.99
N GLU A 64 0.47 -14.52 -14.78
CA GLU A 64 1.36 -15.66 -14.83
C GLU A 64 1.16 -16.58 -13.62
N GLU A 65 1.33 -17.88 -13.81
CA GLU A 65 1.07 -18.87 -12.75
C GLU A 65 2.27 -19.10 -11.82
N GLY A 66 3.50 -18.83 -12.29
CA GLY A 66 4.71 -19.02 -11.50
C GLY A 66 6.00 -19.14 -12.32
N GLY A 67 7.07 -19.58 -11.64
CA GLY A 67 8.41 -19.65 -12.22
C GLY A 67 9.10 -18.29 -12.21
N ARG A 68 9.23 -17.64 -13.35
CA ARG A 68 9.90 -16.31 -13.44
C ARG A 68 8.97 -15.15 -13.08
N TYR A 69 7.66 -15.35 -13.18
CA TYR A 69 6.66 -14.33 -12.93
C TYR A 69 5.46 -14.98 -12.25
N MET A 70 4.78 -14.26 -11.38
CA MET A 70 3.56 -14.76 -10.75
C MET A 70 2.56 -13.63 -10.57
N SER A 71 1.29 -13.95 -10.80
CA SER A 71 0.18 -13.05 -10.56
C SER A 71 0.21 -12.52 -9.13
N ASP A 72 0.02 -11.21 -8.96
CA ASP A 72 -0.13 -10.54 -7.67
C ASP A 72 -1.20 -11.19 -6.77
N ILE A 73 -2.29 -11.68 -7.36
CA ILE A 73 -3.35 -12.38 -6.63
C ILE A 73 -2.85 -13.73 -6.09
N LEU A 74 -2.18 -14.52 -6.93
CA LEU A 74 -1.63 -15.83 -6.52
C LEU A 74 -0.50 -15.67 -5.51
N PHE A 75 0.37 -14.67 -5.74
CA PHE A 75 1.48 -14.36 -4.86
C PHE A 75 0.98 -13.93 -3.48
N LEU A 76 -0.03 -13.05 -3.39
CA LEU A 76 -0.63 -12.65 -2.12
C LEU A 76 -1.28 -13.83 -1.39
N ARG A 77 -1.96 -14.73 -2.10
CA ARG A 77 -2.52 -15.95 -1.51
C ARG A 77 -1.41 -16.82 -0.89
N LYS A 78 -0.31 -17.02 -1.62
CA LYS A 78 0.85 -17.78 -1.13
C LYS A 78 1.55 -17.10 0.04
N MET A 79 1.56 -15.76 0.09
CA MET A 79 2.04 -15.03 1.27
C MET A 79 1.19 -15.34 2.51
N TYR A 80 -0.14 -15.33 2.37
CA TYR A 80 -1.03 -15.70 3.47
C TYR A 80 -0.85 -17.16 3.91
N GLU A 81 -0.73 -18.08 2.96
CA GLU A 81 -0.42 -19.50 3.22
C GLU A 81 0.92 -19.68 3.97
N ALA A 82 1.90 -18.83 3.67
CA ALA A 82 3.21 -18.80 4.32
C ALA A 82 3.23 -18.02 5.66
N GLY A 83 2.09 -17.53 6.15
CA GLY A 83 1.99 -16.87 7.46
C GLY A 83 2.26 -15.36 7.46
N ALA A 84 1.99 -14.65 6.36
CA ALA A 84 2.13 -13.19 6.32
C ALA A 84 1.16 -12.44 7.25
N LYS A 85 0.07 -13.07 7.68
CA LYS A 85 -0.93 -12.43 8.54
C LYS A 85 -0.29 -11.98 9.86
N GLY A 86 -0.45 -10.69 10.18
CA GLY A 86 0.12 -10.08 11.39
C GLY A 86 1.50 -9.45 11.20
N TYR A 87 2.11 -9.57 10.02
CA TYR A 87 3.46 -9.05 9.72
C TYR A 87 3.47 -7.91 8.69
N PHE A 88 2.33 -7.26 8.50
CA PHE A 88 2.21 -6.01 7.76
C PHE A 88 0.98 -5.26 8.24
N ASP A 89 1.00 -3.93 8.15
CA ASP A 89 -0.10 -3.06 8.52
C ASP A 89 -0.96 -2.70 7.30
N ILE A 90 -0.33 -2.57 6.13
CA ILE A 90 -0.93 -2.09 4.89
C ILE A 90 -0.50 -2.98 3.72
N LEU A 91 -1.45 -3.40 2.89
CA LEU A 91 -1.12 -4.06 1.61
C LEU A 91 -0.79 -2.98 0.57
N ALA A 92 0.43 -2.96 0.05
CA ALA A 92 0.77 -2.13 -1.10
C ALA A 92 0.27 -2.79 -2.39
N ILE A 93 -0.36 -2.00 -3.26
CA ILE A 93 -0.92 -2.45 -4.53
C ILE A 93 -0.39 -1.55 -5.66
N LYS A 94 -0.18 -2.11 -6.85
CA LYS A 94 0.09 -1.30 -8.05
C LYS A 94 -1.17 -1.27 -8.93
N PRO A 95 -2.00 -0.22 -8.89
CA PRO A 95 -3.30 -0.19 -9.56
C PRO A 95 -3.14 0.17 -11.06
N TYR A 96 -2.30 -0.56 -11.77
CA TYR A 96 -2.11 -0.36 -13.21
C TYR A 96 -3.28 -0.98 -13.96
N GLY A 97 -4.00 -0.16 -14.74
CA GLY A 97 -5.06 -0.61 -15.65
C GLY A 97 -4.57 -1.19 -16.98
N MET A 98 -3.24 -1.17 -17.19
CA MET A 98 -2.55 -1.68 -18.38
C MET A 98 -3.24 -1.23 -19.69
N TRP A 99 -3.84 -2.16 -20.43
CA TRP A 99 -4.44 -1.94 -21.74
C TRP A 99 -5.92 -1.54 -21.70
N TYR A 100 -6.48 -1.36 -20.50
CA TYR A 100 -7.90 -1.11 -20.28
C TYR A 100 -8.20 0.31 -19.86
N GLU A 101 -9.39 0.78 -20.23
CA GLU A 101 -9.87 2.09 -19.84
C GLU A 101 -10.12 2.18 -18.32
N PRO A 102 -9.98 3.37 -17.70
CA PRO A 102 -10.31 3.60 -16.29
C PRO A 102 -11.74 3.23 -15.87
N THR A 103 -12.65 3.15 -16.84
CA THR A 103 -14.05 2.79 -16.71
C THR A 103 -14.30 1.28 -16.76
N ASP A 104 -13.33 0.44 -17.15
CA ASP A 104 -13.52 -1.01 -17.17
C ASP A 104 -13.69 -1.55 -15.75
N ARG A 105 -14.89 -2.10 -15.49
CA ARG A 105 -15.31 -2.66 -14.20
C ARG A 105 -15.31 -4.19 -14.14
N ARG A 106 -14.80 -4.88 -15.17
CA ARG A 106 -14.75 -6.35 -15.16
C ARG A 106 -13.89 -6.86 -14.02
N LEU A 107 -14.40 -7.85 -13.28
CA LEU A 107 -13.68 -8.54 -12.22
C LEU A 107 -13.26 -9.92 -12.73
N SER A 108 -12.01 -10.04 -13.18
CA SER A 108 -11.44 -11.30 -13.66
C SER A 108 -9.96 -11.40 -13.23
N PRO A 109 -9.51 -12.55 -12.70
CA PRO A 109 -8.10 -12.74 -12.35
C PRO A 109 -7.18 -12.70 -13.57
N LEU A 110 -7.72 -12.93 -14.77
CA LEU A 110 -7.01 -12.87 -16.04
C LEU A 110 -6.94 -11.46 -16.64
N GLU A 111 -7.47 -10.45 -15.94
CA GLU A 111 -7.49 -9.07 -16.41
C GLU A 111 -6.72 -8.14 -15.46
N THR A 112 -5.93 -7.24 -16.03
CA THR A 112 -5.12 -6.25 -15.31
C THR A 112 -5.69 -4.84 -15.44
N ASN A 113 -6.98 -4.69 -15.15
CA ASN A 113 -7.69 -3.41 -15.19
C ASN A 113 -7.70 -2.70 -13.82
N PHE A 114 -8.28 -1.51 -13.77
CA PHE A 114 -8.39 -0.69 -12.55
C PHE A 114 -9.25 -1.30 -11.43
N SER A 115 -10.03 -2.34 -11.72
CA SER A 115 -10.88 -3.02 -10.75
C SER A 115 -10.17 -4.19 -10.06
N ARG A 116 -8.99 -4.59 -10.55
CA ARG A 116 -8.16 -5.66 -9.96
C ARG A 116 -7.88 -5.52 -8.46
N PRO A 117 -7.72 -4.31 -7.86
CA PRO A 117 -7.58 -4.18 -6.41
C PRO A 117 -8.73 -4.78 -5.59
N LEU A 118 -9.93 -4.93 -6.17
CA LEU A 118 -11.06 -5.59 -5.52
C LEU A 118 -10.80 -7.10 -5.35
N LEU A 119 -10.13 -7.74 -6.32
CA LEU A 119 -9.75 -9.16 -6.21
C LEU A 119 -8.68 -9.38 -5.13
N LEU A 120 -7.76 -8.43 -4.96
CA LEU A 120 -6.81 -8.47 -3.84
C LEU A 120 -7.53 -8.29 -2.49
N ARG A 121 -8.54 -7.41 -2.43
CA ARG A 121 -9.39 -7.26 -1.24
C ARG A 121 -10.13 -8.57 -0.92
N ASP A 122 -10.61 -9.31 -1.92
CA ASP A 122 -11.27 -10.60 -1.69
C ASP A 122 -10.31 -11.63 -1.06
N VAL A 123 -9.04 -11.64 -1.48
CA VAL A 123 -8.01 -12.46 -0.81
C VAL A 123 -7.80 -12.03 0.63
N MET A 124 -7.73 -10.73 0.93
CA MET A 124 -7.60 -10.26 2.32
C MET A 124 -8.83 -10.63 3.16
N LEU A 125 -10.04 -10.51 2.60
CA LEU A 125 -11.29 -10.88 3.27
C LEU A 125 -11.30 -12.37 3.63
N SER A 126 -10.89 -13.25 2.72
CA SER A 126 -10.85 -14.69 2.99
C SER A 126 -9.87 -15.09 4.09
N HIS A 127 -8.89 -14.23 4.41
CA HIS A 127 -7.92 -14.44 5.49
C HIS A 127 -8.19 -13.60 6.74
N GLY A 128 -9.33 -12.89 6.80
CA GLY A 128 -9.74 -12.10 7.96
C GLY A 128 -8.97 -10.80 8.15
N ASP A 129 -8.45 -10.21 7.08
CA ASP A 129 -7.72 -8.93 7.03
C ASP A 129 -8.51 -7.85 6.26
N GLY A 130 -9.84 -8.01 6.15
CA GLY A 130 -10.70 -7.10 5.38
C GLY A 130 -10.66 -5.64 5.82
N ASP A 131 -10.30 -5.39 7.08
CA ASP A 131 -10.24 -4.06 7.70
C ASP A 131 -8.88 -3.38 7.49
N LYS A 132 -7.84 -4.11 7.05
CA LYS A 132 -6.53 -3.53 6.76
C LYS A 132 -6.61 -2.58 5.55
N ALA A 133 -5.84 -1.50 5.64
CA ALA A 133 -5.73 -0.54 4.56
C ALA A 133 -4.97 -1.11 3.35
N ARG A 134 -5.26 -0.55 2.18
CA ARG A 134 -4.54 -0.81 0.93
C ARG A 134 -3.97 0.51 0.41
N CYS A 135 -2.70 0.55 0.06
CA CYS A 135 -2.06 1.74 -0.48
C CYS A 135 -1.70 1.55 -1.95
N GLY A 136 -2.20 2.44 -2.81
CA GLY A 136 -1.85 2.45 -4.23
C GLY A 136 -0.45 3.02 -4.44
N ARG A 137 0.38 2.32 -5.22
CA ARG A 137 1.71 2.76 -5.67
C ARG A 137 1.71 2.92 -7.18
N TRP A 138 2.05 4.12 -7.64
CA TRP A 138 2.14 4.44 -9.06
C TRP A 138 3.59 4.76 -9.42
N SER A 139 4.29 3.82 -10.06
CA SER A 139 5.73 3.95 -10.34
C SER A 139 6.55 4.32 -9.08
N SER A 140 7.72 4.94 -9.22
CA SER A 140 8.56 5.39 -8.10
C SER A 140 7.92 6.46 -7.19
N GLY A 141 6.71 6.95 -7.53
CA GLY A 141 5.92 7.86 -6.69
C GLY A 141 4.88 7.12 -5.84
N GLY A 142 4.92 7.32 -4.53
CA GLY A 142 3.81 6.92 -3.65
C GLY A 142 2.56 7.75 -3.96
N ALA A 143 1.39 7.13 -4.03
CA ALA A 143 0.12 7.85 -3.95
C ALA A 143 -0.36 7.88 -2.48
N PRO A 144 -1.25 8.83 -2.11
CA PRO A 144 -1.74 8.90 -0.74
C PRO A 144 -2.41 7.58 -0.34
N CYS A 145 -2.01 7.07 0.83
CA CYS A 145 -2.67 5.95 1.51
C CYS A 145 -4.15 6.30 1.68
N ARG A 146 -5.05 5.53 1.07
CA ARG A 146 -6.49 5.70 1.26
C ARG A 146 -7.15 4.35 1.43
N LEU A 147 -8.06 4.24 2.40
CA LEU A 147 -9.00 3.13 2.47
C LEU A 147 -9.83 3.09 1.17
N ILE A 148 -9.47 2.19 0.25
CA ILE A 148 -10.30 1.89 -0.92
C ILE A 148 -11.59 1.24 -0.40
N GLY A 149 -12.66 2.05 -0.29
CA GLY A 149 -13.98 1.67 0.24
C GLY A 149 -14.84 2.79 0.83
N GLN A 150 -14.33 4.02 1.03
CA GLN A 150 -15.12 5.15 1.57
C GLN A 150 -15.15 6.31 0.54
N GLY A 151 -16.31 6.50 -0.10
CA GLY A 151 -16.54 7.54 -1.12
C GLY A 151 -16.56 8.94 -0.51
N GLY A 152 -15.59 9.76 -0.90
CA GLY A 152 -15.47 11.16 -0.46
C GLY A 152 -14.44 11.93 -1.30
N PRO A 153 -14.58 13.25 -1.47
CA PRO A 153 -13.73 14.03 -2.37
C PRO A 153 -12.28 14.16 -1.86
N LEU A 154 -11.35 14.33 -2.81
CA LEU A 154 -9.92 14.51 -2.54
C LEU A 154 -9.63 15.92 -2.01
N PRO A 155 -8.87 16.10 -0.91
CA PRO A 155 -8.23 17.38 -0.60
C PRO A 155 -6.98 17.57 -1.48
N GLY A 156 -6.70 18.83 -1.83
CA GLY A 156 -5.54 19.22 -2.65
C GLY A 156 -4.18 18.98 -1.96
N PRO A 157 -3.06 19.24 -2.67
CA PRO A 157 -1.73 18.90 -2.19
C PRO A 157 -1.35 19.79 -1.00
N ALA A 158 -1.36 19.21 0.20
CA ALA A 158 -0.80 19.82 1.40
C ALA A 158 0.33 18.94 1.94
N THR A 159 1.49 19.55 2.14
CA THR A 159 2.62 18.99 2.88
C THR A 159 2.22 18.82 4.35
N ALA A 160 1.77 17.62 4.72
CA ALA A 160 1.40 17.31 6.09
C ALA A 160 2.66 16.98 6.91
N LYS A 161 3.08 17.92 7.77
CA LYS A 161 3.90 17.59 8.95
C LYS A 161 2.98 16.98 10.02
N ARG A 162 3.49 15.94 10.69
CA ARG A 162 2.85 15.07 11.68
C ARG A 162 1.78 15.74 12.56
N SER A 163 0.56 15.20 12.54
CA SER A 163 -0.40 15.32 13.65
C SER A 163 -0.84 13.92 14.05
N ARG A 164 -0.35 13.45 15.21
CA ARG A 164 -0.71 12.16 15.82
C ARG A 164 -2.21 12.12 16.20
N PRO A 165 -2.84 10.93 16.34
CA PRO A 165 -4.30 10.77 16.21
C PRO A 165 -5.21 11.32 17.32
N ASP A 166 -4.71 12.00 18.35
CA ASP A 166 -5.55 12.41 19.50
C ASP A 166 -5.93 13.90 19.55
N ALA A 167 -5.72 14.66 18.46
CA ALA A 167 -6.18 16.04 18.41
C ALA A 167 -7.59 16.13 17.78
N PRO A 168 -8.66 16.51 18.51
CA PRO A 168 -9.94 16.79 17.89
C PRO A 168 -9.76 17.92 16.86
N TRP A 169 -10.19 17.65 15.63
CA TRP A 169 -10.16 18.59 14.52
C TRP A 169 -10.78 19.93 14.94
N ARG A 170 -9.96 20.98 14.99
CA ARG A 170 -10.42 22.37 15.12
C ARG A 170 -10.16 23.08 13.79
N PRO A 171 -11.20 23.57 13.09
CA PRO A 171 -10.97 24.42 11.93
C PRO A 171 -10.35 25.74 12.43
N SER A 172 -9.21 26.12 11.86
CA SER A 172 -8.64 27.45 12.08
C SER A 172 -9.56 28.49 11.44
N SER A 173 -10.24 29.29 12.27
CA SER A 173 -10.92 30.50 11.84
C SER A 173 -9.87 31.52 11.43
N GLY A 174 -9.57 31.61 10.14
CA GLY A 174 -8.85 32.74 9.56
C GLY A 174 -9.69 33.99 9.73
N GLN A 175 -9.36 34.79 10.74
CA GLN A 175 -9.84 36.15 10.91
C GLN A 175 -9.37 36.98 9.71
N GLY A 176 -10.29 37.32 8.80
CA GLY A 176 -10.09 38.43 7.88
C GLY A 176 -10.15 39.73 8.66
N THR A 177 -9.00 40.33 8.96
CA THR A 177 -8.93 41.67 9.52
C THR A 177 -9.24 42.69 8.42
N SER A 178 -10.23 43.52 8.72
CA SER A 178 -10.70 44.67 7.94
C SER A 178 -9.65 45.79 7.86
N GLY A 179 -9.57 46.46 6.69
CA GLY A 179 -8.86 47.73 6.51
C GLY A 179 -9.39 48.55 5.33
N ARG A 180 -10.21 49.56 5.63
CA ARG A 180 -10.84 50.64 4.83
C ARG A 180 -9.93 51.28 3.75
N GLY A 181 -10.41 51.58 2.53
CA GLY A 181 -11.04 52.86 2.08
C GLY A 181 -10.10 53.56 1.07
N TRP A 182 -10.51 54.09 -0.10
CA TRP A 182 -11.19 55.38 -0.34
C TRP A 182 -11.69 55.51 -1.80
N ALA A 183 -12.79 56.29 -1.93
CA ALA A 183 -13.29 57.10 -3.06
C ALA A 183 -13.49 56.48 -4.45
#